data_AF-A0A821ZBU8-F1
#
_entry.id   AF-A0A821ZBU8-F1
#
_cell.length_a   1.000
_cell.length_b   1.000
_cell.length_c   1.000
_cell.angle_alpha   90.00
_cell.angle_beta   90.00
_cell.angle_gamma   90.00
#
_symmetry.space_group_name_H-M   'P 1'
#
loop_
_entity.id
_entity.type
_entity.pdbx_description
1 polymer ?
#
loop_
_entity_poly.entity_id
_entity_poly.type
_entity_poly.pdbx_seq_one_letter_code
_entity_poly.pdbx_strand_id
1 'polypeptide(L)'
;MFLCLYFANTIIPLSNEQLMIINKGLKFIPPCQSHFLSNKPIEKIIEREYKRLYDENVKNLTDYTFPTTDTRAKEYFLAIKTLLKQLYMKPIPNKIARHARYLSRMIKSMQRQLRKANITVGQTDKSKLFFFIDAQEYEEKIKNYMNKTNAYQEITSGICPLADNLHLVILLLDHLLERKDITNEQYKKMYPNLKTLELAHIYFNLKVHKPDISVRPIVASINAPARLVSSFLDQLLTPIYNYVTKDITFINGIDVVRKLKEYQQQGYLTSTTLFVIFDVADLYTMIPRDGAIAALTRFCENNAINGKIGILKISTIIQLACVVLDTNSFAYKDKYYRQIKGGAMGSPFTMVLANIYMLEWEQKLIQHQKIHNGIYGRYIDDVFMTSNLTKEEILKLLDETTKTDSNIKITTTISQSLDYLDVTIENNNGNLKTCIYHKSASEPYILPYSSDHPRHVHMNILNNAVVRAARMCSTVEDFDLERLSTEMILLVNGYPPKFIQQHMKNFFIKYNAMNVWTELNSESYQHLHHELLYKPTRREQKVQLET
;
A
#
# COMPACT_ATOMS: atom_id res chain seq x y z
N MET A 1 -2.54 11.99 -26.49
CA MET A 1 -1.99 12.21 -25.15
C MET A 1 -1.78 10.84 -24.52
N PHE A 2 -0.55 10.43 -24.24
CA PHE A 2 -0.26 9.17 -23.54
C PHE A 2 -0.40 9.47 -22.04
N LEU A 3 -1.38 8.86 -21.38
CA LEU A 3 -1.82 9.22 -20.02
C LEU A 3 -1.37 8.21 -18.96
N CYS A 4 -0.55 7.21 -19.35
CA CYS A 4 -0.18 6.12 -18.44
C CYS A 4 1.27 5.64 -18.61
N LEU A 5 2.15 6.47 -19.15
CA LEU A 5 3.44 6.04 -19.68
C LEU A 5 4.56 6.96 -19.25
N TYR A 6 5.51 6.37 -18.51
CA TYR A 6 6.79 6.99 -18.27
C TYR A 6 7.85 6.41 -19.22
N PHE A 7 8.52 7.31 -19.94
CA PHE A 7 9.61 6.97 -20.86
C PHE A 7 10.90 7.61 -20.36
N ALA A 8 11.86 6.80 -19.93
CA ALA A 8 13.18 7.29 -19.51
C ALA A 8 14.04 7.57 -20.75
N ASN A 9 13.86 8.71 -21.42
CA ASN A 9 14.64 9.16 -22.61
C ASN A 9 14.87 8.09 -23.71
N THR A 10 14.06 7.03 -23.75
CA THR A 10 14.28 5.83 -24.55
C THR A 10 13.35 5.85 -25.76
N ILE A 11 13.90 5.58 -26.95
CA ILE A 11 13.09 5.38 -28.16
C ILE A 11 12.43 4.01 -28.05
N ILE A 12 11.10 3.99 -28.04
CA ILE A 12 10.33 2.76 -27.88
C ILE A 12 9.92 2.25 -29.26
N PRO A 13 10.31 1.02 -29.64
CA PRO A 13 10.03 0.45 -30.96
C PRO A 13 8.61 -0.13 -31.04
N LEU A 14 7.62 0.62 -30.59
CA LEU A 14 6.21 0.24 -30.59
C LEU A 14 5.42 1.19 -31.50
N SER A 15 4.45 0.64 -32.22
CA SER A 15 3.52 1.43 -33.02
C SER A 15 2.57 2.24 -32.15
N ASN A 16 1.93 3.26 -32.73
CA ASN A 16 0.91 4.05 -32.05
C ASN A 16 -0.22 3.17 -31.48
N GLU A 17 -0.66 2.14 -32.21
CA GLU A 17 -1.69 1.21 -31.74
C GLU A 17 -1.24 0.40 -30.52
N GLN A 18 0.01 -0.04 -30.50
CA GLN A 18 0.60 -0.75 -29.37
C GLN A 18 0.69 0.14 -28.14
N LEU A 19 1.14 1.39 -28.30
CA LEU A 19 1.17 2.36 -27.22
C LEU A 19 -0.23 2.69 -26.70
N MET A 20 -1.26 2.72 -27.56
CA MET A 20 -2.66 2.87 -27.13
C MET A 20 -3.15 1.72 -26.25
N ILE A 21 -2.65 0.50 -26.42
CA ILE A 21 -2.95 -0.60 -25.49
C ILE A 21 -2.30 -0.37 -24.14
N ILE A 22 -1.04 0.02 -24.12
CA ILE A 22 -0.31 0.22 -22.87
C ILE A 22 -0.91 1.37 -22.07
N ASN A 23 -1.38 2.42 -22.76
CA ASN A 23 -2.17 3.51 -22.20
C ASN A 23 -3.48 3.08 -21.52
N LYS A 24 -3.96 1.85 -21.72
CA LYS A 24 -5.10 1.37 -20.94
C LYS A 24 -4.72 1.03 -19.51
N GLY A 25 -3.42 0.96 -19.20
CA GLY A 25 -2.85 0.81 -17.88
C GLY A 25 -2.92 -0.62 -17.32
N LEU A 26 -2.23 -0.83 -16.20
CA LEU A 26 -2.01 -2.15 -15.56
C LEU A 26 -3.30 -2.84 -15.08
N LYS A 27 -4.35 -2.06 -14.83
CA LYS A 27 -5.64 -2.55 -14.32
C LYS A 27 -6.64 -2.85 -15.44
N PHE A 28 -6.33 -2.54 -16.69
CA PHE A 28 -7.25 -2.83 -17.78
C PHE A 28 -7.39 -4.33 -18.00
N ILE A 29 -8.63 -4.80 -17.87
CA ILE A 29 -9.01 -6.15 -18.24
C ILE A 29 -9.59 -6.10 -19.66
N PRO A 30 -8.97 -6.79 -20.63
CA PRO A 30 -9.55 -6.94 -21.96
C PRO A 30 -10.76 -7.88 -21.89
N PRO A 31 -11.78 -7.64 -22.72
CA PRO A 31 -12.93 -8.54 -22.81
C PRO A 31 -12.51 -9.99 -23.07
N CYS A 32 -13.13 -10.92 -22.33
CA CYS A 32 -12.89 -12.38 -22.45
C CYS A 32 -11.43 -12.83 -22.18
N GLN A 33 -10.72 -12.17 -21.27
CA GLN A 33 -9.35 -12.53 -20.89
C GLN A 33 -9.20 -14.03 -20.53
N SER A 34 -10.14 -14.60 -19.78
CA SER A 34 -10.11 -15.99 -19.32
C SER A 34 -10.08 -17.01 -20.45
N HIS A 35 -10.76 -16.73 -21.57
CA HIS A 35 -10.83 -17.63 -22.72
C HIS A 35 -9.64 -17.53 -23.68
N PHE A 36 -8.96 -16.38 -23.74
CA PHE A 36 -7.95 -16.12 -24.80
C PHE A 36 -6.54 -15.81 -24.30
N LEU A 37 -6.37 -15.49 -23.01
CA LEU A 37 -5.09 -15.11 -22.42
C LEU A 37 -4.63 -16.07 -21.33
N SER A 38 -5.49 -16.96 -20.84
CA SER A 38 -5.11 -18.05 -19.93
C SER A 38 -4.59 -19.25 -20.73
N ASN A 39 -3.41 -19.76 -20.38
CA ASN A 39 -2.91 -21.04 -20.90
C ASN A 39 -3.55 -22.25 -20.21
N LYS A 40 -4.49 -22.03 -19.27
CA LYS A 40 -5.15 -23.10 -18.51
C LYS A 40 -6.43 -23.57 -19.23
N PRO A 41 -6.70 -24.89 -19.25
CA PRO A 41 -7.98 -25.43 -19.71
C PRO A 41 -9.16 -24.78 -18.97
N ILE A 42 -10.27 -24.55 -19.67
CA ILE A 42 -11.49 -23.92 -19.12
C ILE A 42 -12.01 -24.73 -17.93
N GLU A 43 -11.91 -26.05 -17.97
CA GLU A 43 -12.31 -26.96 -16.90
C GLU A 43 -11.58 -26.65 -15.60
N LYS A 44 -10.26 -26.41 -15.68
CA LYS A 44 -9.44 -26.04 -14.50
C LYS A 44 -9.79 -24.65 -13.97
N ILE A 45 -10.26 -23.74 -14.83
CA ILE A 45 -10.73 -22.41 -14.42
C ILE A 45 -12.04 -22.57 -13.63
N ILE A 46 -13.00 -23.31 -14.21
CA ILE A 46 -14.30 -23.61 -13.57
C ILE A 46 -14.10 -24.30 -12.22
N GLU A 47 -13.23 -25.31 -12.14
CA GLU A 47 -12.95 -26.02 -10.90
C GLU A 47 -12.37 -25.11 -9.81
N ARG A 48 -11.45 -24.22 -10.19
CA ARG A 48 -10.86 -23.27 -9.26
C ARG A 48 -11.88 -22.25 -8.75
N GLU A 49 -12.71 -21.70 -9.64
CA GLU A 49 -13.76 -20.75 -9.25
C GLU A 49 -14.84 -21.42 -8.40
N TYR A 50 -15.27 -22.61 -8.80
CA TYR A 50 -16.20 -23.42 -8.02
C TYR A 50 -15.64 -23.70 -6.63
N LYS A 51 -14.38 -24.13 -6.52
CA LYS A 51 -13.75 -24.39 -5.21
C LYS A 51 -13.73 -23.14 -4.33
N ARG A 52 -13.39 -21.98 -4.90
CA ARG A 52 -13.40 -20.72 -4.16
C ARG A 52 -14.81 -20.40 -3.63
N LEU A 53 -15.83 -20.48 -4.48
CA LEU A 53 -17.21 -20.23 -4.09
C LEU A 53 -17.68 -21.26 -3.06
N TYR A 54 -17.28 -22.52 -3.21
CA TYR A 54 -17.56 -23.58 -2.26
C TYR A 54 -16.95 -23.24 -0.89
N ASP A 55 -15.66 -22.94 -0.82
CA ASP A 55 -14.97 -22.63 0.43
C ASP A 55 -15.58 -21.39 1.13
N GLU A 56 -15.91 -20.33 0.38
CA GLU A 56 -16.56 -19.11 0.90
C GLU A 56 -17.98 -19.40 1.44
N ASN A 57 -18.78 -20.20 0.73
CA ASN A 57 -20.17 -20.49 1.13
C ASN A 57 -20.26 -21.57 2.20
N VAL A 58 -19.35 -22.55 2.22
CA VAL A 58 -19.31 -23.56 3.28
C VAL A 58 -19.06 -22.91 4.63
N LYS A 59 -18.15 -21.93 4.70
CA LYS A 59 -17.91 -21.17 5.92
C LYS A 59 -19.20 -20.51 6.43
N ASN A 60 -19.94 -19.84 5.54
CA ASN A 60 -21.21 -19.22 5.91
C ASN A 60 -22.25 -20.26 6.35
N LEU A 61 -22.38 -21.39 5.63
CA LEU A 61 -23.31 -22.46 6.00
C LEU A 61 -22.99 -23.06 7.37
N THR A 62 -21.70 -23.26 7.69
CA THR A 62 -21.27 -23.75 9.00
C THR A 62 -21.57 -22.74 10.11
N ASP A 63 -21.43 -21.43 9.84
CA ASP A 63 -21.73 -20.36 10.80
C ASP A 63 -23.24 -20.32 11.15
N TYR A 64 -24.11 -20.77 10.23
CA TYR A 64 -25.56 -20.90 10.43
C TYR A 64 -26.02 -22.35 10.65
N THR A 65 -25.13 -23.22 11.15
CA THR A 65 -25.42 -24.62 11.51
C THR A 65 -26.08 -25.47 10.41
N PHE A 66 -25.84 -25.13 9.14
CA PHE A 66 -26.37 -25.85 7.98
C PHE A 66 -25.34 -26.87 7.45
N PRO A 67 -25.56 -28.18 7.62
CA PRO A 67 -24.56 -29.18 7.23
C PRO A 67 -24.37 -29.22 5.71
N THR A 68 -23.13 -29.32 5.24
CA THR A 68 -22.82 -29.53 3.81
C THR A 68 -23.30 -30.89 3.29
N THR A 69 -23.62 -31.81 4.19
CA THR A 69 -24.22 -33.11 3.89
C THR A 69 -25.73 -33.04 3.61
N ASP A 70 -26.40 -31.95 3.97
CA ASP A 70 -27.82 -31.69 3.69
C ASP A 70 -28.07 -31.69 2.18
N THR A 71 -29.17 -32.33 1.77
CA THR A 71 -29.54 -32.47 0.36
C THR A 71 -29.68 -31.12 -0.33
N ARG A 72 -30.22 -30.10 0.36
CA ARG A 72 -30.38 -28.74 -0.17
C ARG A 72 -29.04 -28.06 -0.41
N ALA A 73 -28.06 -28.28 0.47
CA ALA A 73 -26.70 -27.77 0.28
C ALA A 73 -26.03 -28.44 -0.92
N LYS A 74 -26.17 -29.77 -1.06
CA LYS A 74 -25.65 -30.50 -2.22
C LYS A 74 -26.28 -30.02 -3.53
N GLU A 75 -27.59 -29.82 -3.56
CA GLU A 75 -28.32 -29.28 -4.71
C GLU A 75 -27.87 -27.86 -5.04
N TYR A 76 -27.73 -27.00 -4.04
CA TYR A 76 -27.22 -25.64 -4.19
C TYR A 76 -25.82 -25.62 -4.84
N PHE A 77 -24.88 -26.40 -4.32
CA PHE A 77 -23.53 -26.46 -4.86
C PHE A 77 -23.48 -27.09 -6.26
N LEU A 78 -24.31 -28.10 -6.52
CA LEU A 78 -24.46 -28.67 -7.86
C LEU A 78 -25.03 -27.64 -8.85
N ALA A 79 -26.01 -26.85 -8.43
CA ALA A 79 -26.60 -25.77 -9.22
C ALA A 79 -25.56 -24.70 -9.55
N ILE A 80 -24.72 -24.29 -8.58
CA ILE A 80 -23.60 -23.36 -8.83
C ILE A 80 -22.64 -23.95 -9.86
N LYS A 81 -22.20 -25.20 -9.67
CA LYS A 81 -21.26 -25.86 -10.60
C LYS A 81 -21.83 -25.94 -12.02
N THR A 82 -23.12 -26.23 -12.13
CA THR A 82 -23.85 -26.30 -13.40
C THR A 82 -23.96 -24.93 -14.05
N LEU A 83 -24.34 -23.91 -13.28
CA LEU A 83 -24.42 -22.52 -13.74
C LEU A 83 -23.05 -22.03 -14.25
N LEU A 84 -21.96 -22.29 -13.51
CA LEU A 84 -20.61 -21.94 -13.94
C LEU A 84 -20.27 -22.60 -15.28
N LYS A 85 -20.52 -23.91 -15.42
CA LYS A 85 -20.29 -24.61 -16.70
C LYS A 85 -21.09 -23.97 -17.83
N GLN A 86 -22.37 -23.68 -17.61
CA GLN A 86 -23.21 -23.03 -18.62
C GLN A 86 -22.67 -21.65 -19.01
N LEU A 87 -22.25 -20.84 -18.04
CA LEU A 87 -21.70 -19.51 -18.29
C LEU A 87 -20.40 -19.56 -19.11
N TYR A 88 -19.49 -20.48 -18.80
CA TYR A 88 -18.22 -20.62 -19.51
C TYR A 88 -18.37 -21.25 -20.91
N MET A 89 -19.42 -22.04 -21.13
CA MET A 89 -19.73 -22.68 -22.42
C MET A 89 -20.57 -21.81 -23.35
N LYS A 90 -21.08 -20.65 -22.89
CA LYS A 90 -21.78 -19.70 -23.77
C LYS A 90 -20.83 -19.23 -24.88
N PRO A 91 -21.26 -19.32 -26.16
CA PRO A 91 -20.40 -18.90 -27.26
C PRO A 91 -20.13 -17.39 -27.16
N ILE A 92 -18.85 -17.04 -27.27
CA ILE A 92 -18.44 -15.63 -27.25
C ILE A 92 -18.80 -15.02 -28.61
N PRO A 93 -19.45 -13.84 -28.64
CA PRO A 93 -19.73 -13.14 -29.89
C PRO A 93 -18.48 -12.99 -30.77
N ASN A 94 -18.59 -13.33 -32.06
CA ASN A 94 -17.46 -13.38 -32.99
C ASN A 94 -16.61 -12.09 -33.01
N LYS A 95 -17.27 -10.93 -32.89
CA LYS A 95 -16.60 -9.61 -32.82
C LYS A 95 -15.66 -9.51 -31.61
N ILE A 96 -16.11 -9.98 -30.45
CA ILE A 96 -15.32 -9.97 -29.20
C ILE A 96 -14.18 -10.98 -29.30
N ALA A 97 -14.45 -12.20 -29.79
CA ALA A 97 -13.44 -13.23 -29.98
C ALA A 97 -12.33 -12.81 -30.96
N ARG A 98 -12.68 -12.08 -32.04
CA ARG A 98 -11.70 -11.52 -32.99
C ARG A 98 -10.85 -10.43 -32.32
N HIS A 99 -11.48 -9.55 -31.55
CA HIS A 99 -10.78 -8.49 -30.82
C HIS A 99 -9.81 -9.05 -29.77
N ALA A 100 -10.24 -10.03 -28.96
CA ALA A 100 -9.37 -10.64 -27.95
C ALA A 100 -8.13 -11.32 -28.57
N ARG A 101 -8.32 -12.05 -29.68
CA ARG A 101 -7.21 -12.64 -30.45
C ARG A 101 -6.26 -11.57 -31.00
N TYR A 102 -6.80 -10.46 -31.49
CA TYR A 102 -6.01 -9.33 -31.95
C TYR A 102 -5.14 -8.75 -30.83
N LEU A 103 -5.72 -8.45 -29.66
CA LEU A 103 -4.98 -7.95 -28.50
C LEU A 103 -3.88 -8.93 -28.05
N SER A 104 -4.19 -10.23 -27.97
CA SER A 104 -3.22 -11.26 -27.59
C SER A 104 -2.00 -11.30 -28.52
N ARG A 105 -2.23 -11.22 -29.84
CA ARG A 105 -1.14 -11.13 -30.83
C ARG A 105 -0.33 -9.86 -30.67
N MET A 106 -1.00 -8.73 -30.44
CA MET A 106 -0.34 -7.44 -30.26
C MET A 106 0.57 -7.43 -29.04
N ILE A 107 0.10 -7.94 -27.90
CA ILE A 107 0.89 -8.07 -26.66
C ILE A 107 2.12 -8.96 -26.91
N LYS A 108 1.95 -10.11 -27.56
CA LYS A 108 3.09 -10.99 -27.91
C LYS A 108 4.09 -10.30 -28.85
N SER A 109 3.62 -9.50 -29.80
CA SER A 109 4.46 -8.71 -30.69
C SER A 109 5.26 -7.65 -29.92
N MET A 110 4.60 -6.90 -29.04
CA MET A 110 5.24 -5.90 -28.18
C MET A 110 6.34 -6.54 -27.33
N GLN A 111 6.06 -7.66 -26.67
CA GLN A 111 7.04 -8.37 -25.85
C GLN A 111 8.28 -8.77 -26.65
N ARG A 112 8.12 -9.22 -27.91
CA ARG A 112 9.24 -9.56 -28.79
C ARG A 112 10.05 -8.33 -29.18
N GLN A 113 9.38 -7.23 -29.57
CA GLN A 113 10.03 -5.98 -29.97
C GLN A 113 10.84 -5.38 -28.83
N LEU A 114 10.25 -5.32 -27.63
CA LEU A 114 10.90 -4.76 -26.44
C LEU A 114 12.11 -5.59 -26.00
N ARG A 115 12.00 -6.93 -26.05
CA ARG A 115 13.16 -7.82 -25.80
C ARG A 115 14.28 -7.61 -26.82
N LYS A 116 13.94 -7.49 -28.11
CA LYS A 116 14.91 -7.25 -29.17
C LYS A 116 15.63 -5.90 -29.01
N ALA A 117 14.92 -4.89 -28.51
CA ALA A 117 15.47 -3.57 -28.24
C ALA A 117 16.10 -3.43 -26.85
N ASN A 118 16.22 -4.52 -26.08
CA ASN A 118 16.81 -4.50 -24.74
C ASN A 118 16.11 -3.53 -23.76
N ILE A 119 14.78 -3.40 -23.87
CA ILE A 119 13.98 -2.51 -23.02
C ILE A 119 13.35 -3.29 -21.87
N THR A 120 13.58 -2.83 -20.64
CA THR A 120 12.92 -3.31 -19.44
C THR A 120 11.59 -2.61 -19.26
N VAL A 121 10.56 -3.38 -18.89
CA VAL A 121 9.22 -2.90 -18.56
C VAL A 121 8.90 -3.27 -17.13
N GLY A 122 8.38 -2.31 -16.37
CA GLY A 122 7.91 -2.56 -15.01
C GLY A 122 6.83 -1.59 -14.57
N GLN A 123 6.51 -1.67 -13.29
CA GLN A 123 5.54 -0.80 -12.65
C GLN A 123 6.25 0.32 -11.88
N THR A 124 5.81 1.56 -12.09
CA THR A 124 6.30 2.70 -11.29
C THR A 124 5.84 2.59 -9.85
N ASP A 125 6.65 3.08 -8.92
CA ASP A 125 6.43 2.97 -7.48
C ASP A 125 5.10 3.60 -6.99
N LYS A 126 4.88 4.91 -7.24
CA LYS A 126 3.72 5.65 -6.71
C LYS A 126 2.52 5.72 -7.66
N SER A 127 2.74 6.01 -8.94
CA SER A 127 1.65 6.23 -9.92
C SER A 127 1.05 4.92 -10.46
N LYS A 128 1.70 3.77 -10.21
CA LYS A 128 1.26 2.44 -10.66
C LYS A 128 1.00 2.39 -12.18
N LEU A 129 1.86 3.04 -12.94
CA LEU A 129 1.88 3.08 -14.40
C LEU A 129 2.98 2.16 -14.94
N PHE A 130 3.00 1.99 -16.26
CA PHE A 130 4.13 1.33 -16.92
C PHE A 130 5.30 2.30 -17.07
N PHE A 131 6.51 1.81 -16.79
CA PHE A 131 7.72 2.47 -17.24
C PHE A 131 8.43 1.64 -18.30
N PHE A 132 9.13 2.33 -19.19
CA PHE A 132 10.01 1.77 -20.21
C PHE A 132 11.38 2.42 -20.06
N ILE A 133 12.41 1.60 -19.93
CA ILE A 133 13.79 2.03 -19.73
C ILE A 133 14.74 1.04 -20.41
N ASP A 134 15.84 1.53 -20.96
CA ASP A 134 16.91 0.66 -21.44
C ASP A 134 17.43 -0.25 -20.31
N ALA A 135 17.69 -1.51 -20.61
CA ALA A 135 18.08 -2.47 -19.59
C ALA A 135 19.45 -2.16 -18.97
N GLN A 136 20.38 -1.53 -19.69
CA GLN A 136 21.67 -1.12 -19.12
C GLN A 136 21.50 0.05 -18.15
N GLU A 137 20.75 1.08 -18.54
CA GLU A 137 20.45 2.23 -17.67
C GLU A 137 19.75 1.78 -16.38
N TYR A 138 18.80 0.85 -16.50
CA TYR A 138 18.09 0.28 -15.34
C TYR A 138 19.05 -0.44 -14.38
N GLU A 139 20.00 -1.21 -14.89
CA GLU A 139 21.00 -1.90 -14.07
C GLU A 139 21.98 -0.95 -13.41
N GLU A 140 22.38 0.13 -14.09
CA GLU A 140 23.22 1.17 -13.49
C GLU A 140 22.52 1.84 -12.31
N LYS A 141 21.23 2.18 -12.45
CA LYS A 141 20.43 2.73 -11.35
C LYS A 141 20.37 1.78 -10.15
N ILE A 142 20.24 0.47 -10.39
CA ILE A 142 20.23 -0.55 -9.32
C ILE A 142 21.59 -0.65 -8.65
N LYS A 143 22.69 -0.71 -9.41
CA LYS A 143 24.06 -0.74 -8.87
C LYS A 143 24.34 0.50 -8.03
N ASN A 144 23.98 1.69 -8.53
CA ASN A 144 24.14 2.95 -7.80
C ASN A 144 23.36 2.93 -6.48
N TYR A 145 22.14 2.36 -6.47
CA TYR A 145 21.36 2.20 -5.25
C TYR A 145 22.01 1.22 -4.26
N MET A 146 22.43 0.04 -4.71
CA MET A 146 23.10 -0.95 -3.85
C MET A 146 24.39 -0.38 -3.26
N ASN A 147 25.19 0.34 -4.05
CA ASN A 147 26.43 0.98 -3.60
C ASN A 147 26.16 2.12 -2.61
N LYS A 148 25.19 3.00 -2.90
CA LYS A 148 24.82 4.13 -2.03
C LYS A 148 24.35 3.66 -0.66
N THR A 149 23.57 2.57 -0.62
CA THR A 149 23.00 2.05 0.63
C THR A 149 23.99 1.17 1.40
N ASN A 150 24.91 0.51 0.70
CA ASN A 150 25.82 -0.50 1.26
C ASN A 150 25.08 -1.55 2.13
N ALA A 151 23.81 -1.80 1.81
CA ALA A 151 22.92 -2.64 2.60
C ALA A 151 22.97 -4.11 2.19
N TYR A 152 23.58 -4.41 1.04
CA TYR A 152 23.57 -5.74 0.42
C TYR A 152 24.99 -6.22 0.16
N GLN A 153 25.25 -7.44 0.60
CA GLN A 153 26.54 -8.11 0.42
C GLN A 153 26.36 -9.31 -0.51
N GLU A 154 27.18 -9.40 -1.56
CA GLU A 154 27.21 -10.57 -2.44
C GLU A 154 27.78 -11.79 -1.71
N ILE A 155 27.13 -12.94 -1.86
CA ILE A 155 27.61 -14.23 -1.35
C ILE A 155 28.57 -14.81 -2.40
N THR A 156 29.87 -14.63 -2.17
CA THR A 156 30.94 -14.94 -3.14
C THR A 156 31.18 -16.43 -3.35
N SER A 157 30.68 -17.30 -2.48
CA SER A 157 30.80 -18.76 -2.65
C SER A 157 30.00 -19.28 -3.84
N GLY A 158 29.02 -18.52 -4.34
CA GLY A 158 28.10 -18.95 -5.39
C GLY A 158 27.13 -20.05 -4.96
N ILE A 159 27.16 -20.48 -3.70
CA ILE A 159 26.27 -21.51 -3.14
C ILE A 159 24.95 -20.84 -2.75
N CYS A 160 23.84 -21.43 -3.18
CA CYS A 160 22.51 -20.96 -2.82
C CYS A 160 22.29 -21.05 -1.30
N PRO A 161 21.98 -19.96 -0.59
CA PRO A 161 21.85 -19.95 0.87
C PRO A 161 20.53 -20.56 1.38
N LEU A 162 19.69 -21.12 0.49
CA LEU A 162 18.36 -21.60 0.85
C LEU A 162 18.43 -22.72 1.91
N ALA A 163 19.33 -23.68 1.74
CA ALA A 163 19.48 -24.80 2.66
C ALA A 163 19.95 -24.33 4.05
N ASP A 164 20.94 -23.42 4.10
CA ASP A 164 21.46 -22.87 5.34
C ASP A 164 20.38 -22.05 6.07
N ASN A 165 19.66 -21.20 5.34
CA ASN A 165 18.55 -20.41 5.89
C ASN A 165 17.43 -21.30 6.44
N LEU A 166 17.10 -22.38 5.72
CA LEU A 166 16.12 -23.36 6.17
C LEU A 166 16.59 -24.06 7.45
N HIS A 167 17.84 -24.51 7.47
CA HIS A 167 18.43 -25.18 8.62
C HIS A 167 18.39 -24.30 9.87
N LEU A 168 18.79 -23.02 9.77
CA LEU A 168 18.77 -22.08 10.89
C LEU A 168 17.35 -21.86 11.45
N VAL A 169 16.35 -21.73 10.56
CA VAL A 169 14.95 -21.56 10.97
C VAL A 169 14.42 -22.81 11.67
N ILE A 170 14.61 -24.00 11.09
CA ILE A 170 14.12 -25.25 11.67
C ILE A 170 14.82 -25.52 13.01
N LEU A 171 16.15 -25.39 13.06
CA LEU A 171 16.94 -25.60 14.29
C LEU A 171 16.43 -24.73 15.44
N LEU A 172 16.16 -23.45 15.19
CA LEU A 172 15.60 -22.57 16.21
C LEU A 172 14.19 -23.02 16.63
N LEU A 173 13.32 -23.33 15.69
CA LEU A 173 11.94 -23.74 16.00
C LEU A 173 11.90 -25.05 16.79
N ASP A 174 12.73 -26.02 16.44
CA ASP A 174 12.85 -27.31 17.14
C ASP A 174 13.34 -27.09 18.58
N HIS A 175 14.42 -26.32 18.77
CA HIS A 175 14.93 -25.98 20.10
C HIS A 175 13.89 -25.23 20.97
N LEU A 176 13.14 -24.29 20.38
CA LEU A 176 12.08 -23.57 21.09
C LEU A 176 10.92 -24.50 21.48
N LEU A 177 10.60 -25.49 20.65
CA LEU A 177 9.55 -26.47 20.93
C LEU A 177 9.97 -27.44 22.04
N GLU A 178 11.19 -27.96 21.98
CA GLU A 178 11.77 -28.86 22.99
C GLU A 178 11.77 -28.22 24.39
N ARG A 179 12.10 -26.92 24.46
CA ARG A 179 12.09 -26.15 25.71
C ARG A 179 10.71 -25.71 26.16
N LYS A 180 9.66 -26.01 25.37
CA LYS A 180 8.28 -25.56 25.59
C LYS A 180 8.15 -24.03 25.66
N ASP A 181 9.04 -23.31 24.98
CA ASP A 181 8.97 -21.85 24.85
C ASP A 181 7.95 -21.44 23.79
N ILE A 182 7.60 -22.34 22.85
CA ILE A 182 6.48 -22.21 21.91
C ILE A 182 5.57 -23.44 21.97
N THR A 183 4.31 -23.29 21.54
CA THR A 183 3.36 -24.41 21.45
C THR A 183 3.47 -25.16 20.12
N ASN A 184 2.94 -26.39 20.07
CA ASN A 184 2.80 -27.15 18.82
C ASN A 184 2.01 -26.39 17.73
N GLU A 185 1.03 -25.58 18.11
CA GLU A 185 0.26 -24.78 17.16
C GLU A 185 1.09 -23.64 16.58
N GLN A 186 1.84 -22.93 17.43
CA GLN A 186 2.76 -21.88 17.00
C GLN A 186 3.87 -22.44 16.11
N TYR A 187 4.43 -23.59 16.47
CA TYR A 187 5.40 -24.32 15.64
C TYR A 187 4.82 -24.60 14.25
N LYS A 188 3.63 -25.20 14.16
CA LYS A 188 2.96 -25.48 12.87
C LYS A 188 2.67 -24.21 12.06
N LYS A 189 2.32 -23.11 12.72
CA LYS A 189 2.08 -21.81 12.07
C LYS A 189 3.36 -21.20 11.49
N MET A 190 4.51 -21.45 12.12
CA MET A 190 5.82 -20.91 11.71
C MET A 190 6.61 -21.85 10.80
N TYR A 191 6.30 -23.15 10.79
CA TYR A 191 7.07 -24.15 10.06
C TYR A 191 6.99 -23.95 8.54
N PRO A 192 8.13 -23.86 7.81
CA PRO A 192 8.14 -23.61 6.38
C PRO A 192 7.44 -24.70 5.55
N ASN A 193 6.73 -24.32 4.50
CA ASN A 193 6.16 -25.30 3.56
C ASN A 193 7.23 -25.82 2.61
N LEU A 194 7.76 -27.01 2.90
CA LEU A 194 8.83 -27.65 2.12
C LEU A 194 8.45 -27.93 0.65
N LYS A 195 7.15 -27.99 0.30
CA LYS A 195 6.70 -28.25 -1.08
C LYS A 195 6.78 -27.02 -1.98
N THR A 196 6.73 -25.83 -1.40
CA THR A 196 6.71 -24.56 -2.15
C THR A 196 7.92 -23.69 -1.85
N LEU A 197 8.85 -24.19 -1.04
CA LEU A 197 10.02 -23.46 -0.56
C LEU A 197 10.88 -22.95 -1.72
N GLU A 198 11.23 -21.67 -1.67
CA GLU A 198 12.14 -21.03 -2.63
C GLU A 198 12.94 -19.93 -1.93
N LEU A 199 14.10 -19.60 -2.50
CA LEU A 199 14.85 -18.42 -2.08
C LEU A 199 14.08 -17.17 -2.51
N ALA A 200 14.09 -16.15 -1.66
CA ALA A 200 13.53 -14.86 -2.03
C ALA A 200 14.22 -14.29 -3.27
N HIS A 201 13.54 -13.43 -4.02
CA HIS A 201 14.15 -12.66 -5.11
C HIS A 201 13.87 -11.18 -4.93
N ILE A 202 14.77 -10.33 -5.39
CA ILE A 202 14.62 -8.87 -5.32
C ILE A 202 14.28 -8.31 -6.71
N TYR A 203 13.39 -7.32 -6.74
CA TYR A 203 13.11 -6.49 -7.91
C TYR A 203 13.02 -5.02 -7.52
N PHE A 204 13.02 -4.12 -8.50
CA PHE A 204 13.13 -2.69 -8.27
C PHE A 204 12.02 -1.91 -9.00
N ASN A 205 11.34 -1.01 -8.29
CA ASN A 205 10.37 -0.11 -8.91
C ASN A 205 10.99 1.29 -9.10
N LEU A 206 10.70 1.95 -10.21
CA LEU A 206 11.20 3.31 -10.46
C LEU A 206 10.42 4.36 -9.66
N LYS A 207 11.14 5.24 -8.96
CA LYS A 207 10.64 6.43 -8.28
C LYS A 207 10.63 7.62 -9.24
N VAL A 208 9.80 7.55 -10.29
CA VAL A 208 9.70 8.57 -11.36
C VAL A 208 9.32 9.99 -10.91
N HIS A 209 8.85 10.13 -9.66
CA HIS A 209 8.49 11.40 -9.03
C HIS A 209 9.68 12.10 -8.35
N LYS A 210 10.86 11.46 -8.31
CA LYS A 210 12.09 12.05 -7.79
C LYS A 210 12.94 12.54 -8.98
N PRO A 211 13.65 13.69 -8.86
CA PRO A 211 14.44 14.24 -9.97
C PRO A 211 15.50 13.29 -10.54
N ASP A 212 16.07 12.42 -9.70
CA ASP A 212 17.11 11.45 -10.06
C ASP A 212 16.55 10.12 -10.61
N ILE A 213 15.22 9.93 -10.55
CA ILE A 213 14.51 8.68 -10.88
C ILE A 213 15.25 7.49 -10.25
N SER A 214 15.37 7.53 -8.92
CA SER A 214 15.94 6.44 -8.13
C SER A 214 15.05 5.19 -8.13
N VAL A 215 15.56 4.08 -7.58
CA VAL A 215 14.84 2.81 -7.48
C VAL A 215 14.33 2.54 -6.06
N ARG A 216 13.30 1.71 -5.93
CA ARG A 216 12.85 1.12 -4.67
C ARG A 216 13.01 -0.41 -4.73
N PRO A 217 13.84 -1.02 -3.86
CA PRO A 217 13.95 -2.48 -3.79
C PRO A 217 12.69 -3.09 -3.17
N ILE A 218 12.27 -4.25 -3.67
CA ILE A 218 11.26 -5.09 -3.06
C ILE A 218 11.77 -6.53 -3.07
N VAL A 219 11.84 -7.14 -1.89
CA VAL A 219 12.23 -8.54 -1.70
C VAL A 219 10.97 -9.39 -1.63
N ALA A 220 10.73 -10.17 -2.68
CA ALA A 220 9.64 -11.14 -2.75
C ALA A 220 10.04 -12.43 -2.03
N SER A 221 9.57 -12.58 -0.79
CA SER A 221 9.91 -13.69 0.11
C SER A 221 8.71 -14.57 0.47
N ILE A 222 7.68 -14.65 -0.40
CA ILE A 222 6.39 -15.32 -0.12
C ILE A 222 6.57 -16.78 0.35
N ASN A 223 7.61 -17.45 -0.13
CA ASN A 223 7.90 -18.85 0.13
C ASN A 223 9.29 -19.05 0.77
N ALA A 224 9.90 -17.97 1.29
CA ALA A 224 11.20 -18.05 1.93
C ALA A 224 11.12 -18.74 3.31
N PRO A 225 12.21 -19.35 3.81
CA PRO A 225 12.20 -20.08 5.08
C PRO A 225 11.63 -19.29 6.26
N ALA A 226 12.07 -18.04 6.48
CA ALA A 226 11.63 -17.24 7.63
C ALA A 226 10.31 -16.49 7.42
N ARG A 227 9.62 -16.68 6.29
CA ARG A 227 8.41 -15.90 5.94
C ARG A 227 7.27 -16.07 6.93
N LEU A 228 7.07 -17.28 7.42
CA LEU A 228 6.00 -17.60 8.36
C LEU A 228 6.34 -17.13 9.78
N VAL A 229 7.61 -17.22 10.18
CA VAL A 229 8.11 -16.60 11.43
C VAL A 229 7.91 -15.07 11.39
N SER A 230 8.28 -14.42 10.29
CA SER A 230 8.05 -12.99 10.08
C SER A 230 6.55 -12.63 10.16
N SER A 231 5.68 -13.45 9.57
CA SER A 231 4.22 -13.27 9.68
C SER A 231 3.70 -13.40 11.11
N PHE A 232 4.24 -14.36 11.86
CA PHE A 232 3.84 -14.62 13.23
C PHE A 232 4.24 -13.46 14.14
N LEU A 233 5.46 -12.93 14.00
CA LEU A 233 5.91 -11.76 14.74
C LEU A 233 5.09 -10.51 14.43
N ASP A 234 4.76 -10.27 13.15
CA ASP A 234 3.88 -9.17 12.76
C ASP A 234 2.49 -9.29 13.41
N GLN A 235 1.88 -10.47 13.36
CA GLN A 235 0.58 -10.73 14.01
C GLN A 235 0.61 -10.55 15.52
N LEU A 236 1.75 -10.83 16.16
CA LEU A 236 1.93 -10.68 17.60
C LEU A 236 2.13 -9.21 18.00
N LEU A 237 2.99 -8.48 17.28
CA LEU A 237 3.50 -7.17 17.70
C LEU A 237 2.66 -6.00 17.17
N THR A 238 2.12 -6.10 15.95
CA THR A 238 1.37 -5.00 15.31
C THR A 238 0.15 -4.54 16.13
N PRO A 239 -0.67 -5.45 16.72
CA PRO A 239 -1.78 -5.02 17.58
C PRO A 239 -1.34 -4.20 18.80
N ILE A 240 -0.24 -4.63 19.45
CA ILE A 240 0.32 -3.95 20.63
C ILE A 240 0.86 -2.59 20.22
N TYR A 241 1.61 -2.54 19.12
CA TYR A 241 2.13 -1.30 18.55
C TYR A 241 0.99 -0.31 18.28
N ASN A 242 -0.04 -0.73 17.53
CA ASN A 242 -1.17 0.12 17.19
C ASN A 242 -1.94 0.62 18.43
N TYR A 243 -2.03 -0.19 19.49
CA TYR A 243 -2.65 0.21 20.75
C TYR A 243 -1.82 1.30 21.45
N VAL A 244 -0.50 1.11 21.56
CA VAL A 244 0.42 2.06 22.19
C VAL A 244 0.49 3.38 21.42
N THR A 245 0.41 3.34 20.09
CA THR A 245 0.59 4.51 19.23
C THR A 245 -0.69 5.11 18.67
N LYS A 246 -1.87 4.70 19.16
CA LYS A 246 -3.18 5.12 18.64
C LYS A 246 -3.33 6.64 18.53
N ASP A 247 -2.80 7.39 19.49
CA ASP A 247 -2.96 8.85 19.57
C ASP A 247 -1.98 9.60 18.65
N ILE A 248 -0.88 8.95 18.27
CA ILE A 248 0.23 9.52 17.48
C ILE A 248 0.36 8.90 16.08
N THR A 249 -0.60 8.07 15.68
CA THR A 249 -0.64 7.46 14.35
C THR A 249 -1.75 8.12 13.55
N PHE A 250 -1.45 8.51 12.31
CA PHE A 250 -2.47 8.91 11.36
C PHE A 250 -2.93 7.71 10.53
N ILE A 251 -4.24 7.60 10.30
CA ILE A 251 -4.80 6.49 9.51
C ILE A 251 -4.81 6.83 8.01
N ASN A 252 -5.12 8.08 7.66
CA ASN A 252 -5.22 8.61 6.30
C ASN A 252 -5.40 10.15 6.35
N GLY A 253 -5.49 10.81 5.20
CA GLY A 253 -5.74 12.26 5.14
C GLY A 253 -7.03 12.72 5.81
N ILE A 254 -8.09 11.89 5.86
CA ILE A 254 -9.34 12.23 6.56
C ILE A 254 -9.14 12.33 8.07
N ASP A 255 -8.39 11.40 8.63
CA ASP A 255 -8.02 11.42 10.06
C ASP A 255 -7.22 12.69 10.40
N VAL A 256 -6.30 13.08 9.52
CA VAL A 256 -5.53 14.33 9.67
C VAL A 256 -6.44 15.56 9.68
N VAL A 257 -7.37 15.65 8.71
CA VAL A 257 -8.32 16.78 8.62
C VAL A 257 -9.20 16.87 9.87
N ARG A 258 -9.71 15.73 10.37
CA ARG A 258 -10.53 15.70 11.60
C ARG A 258 -9.73 16.18 12.82
N LYS A 259 -8.52 15.66 13.03
CA LYS A 259 -7.65 16.07 14.14
C LYS A 259 -7.29 17.56 14.06
N LEU A 260 -7.07 18.11 12.86
CA LEU A 260 -6.82 19.55 12.69
C LEU A 260 -8.07 20.40 12.92
N LYS A 261 -9.26 19.92 12.55
CA LYS A 261 -10.52 20.61 12.87
C LYS A 261 -10.76 20.67 14.38
N GLU A 262 -10.52 19.56 15.09
CA GLU A 262 -10.57 19.51 16.56
C GLU A 262 -9.55 20.46 17.18
N TYR A 263 -8.32 20.48 16.67
CA TYR A 263 -7.25 21.39 17.08
C TYR A 263 -7.64 22.87 16.94
N GLN A 264 -8.28 23.23 15.83
CA GLN A 264 -8.82 24.57 15.64
C GLN A 264 -9.96 24.87 16.62
N GLN A 265 -10.90 23.94 16.81
CA GLN A 265 -12.04 24.12 17.72
C GLN A 265 -11.61 24.31 19.18
N GLN A 266 -10.49 23.71 19.57
CA GLN A 266 -9.87 23.89 20.90
C GLN A 266 -9.11 25.21 21.04
N GLY A 267 -9.00 26.02 19.98
CA GLY A 267 -8.31 27.30 19.98
C GLY A 267 -6.79 27.20 19.90
N TYR A 268 -6.25 26.03 19.55
CA TYR A 268 -4.81 25.80 19.47
C TYR A 268 -4.20 26.22 18.12
N LEU A 269 -5.01 26.26 17.07
CA LEU A 269 -4.61 26.80 15.76
C LEU A 269 -4.63 28.35 15.81
N THR A 270 -3.46 28.96 15.84
CA THR A 270 -3.30 30.43 15.84
C THR A 270 -2.85 30.92 14.46
N SER A 271 -2.85 32.23 14.24
CA SER A 271 -2.31 32.82 13.02
C SER A 271 -0.81 32.59 12.83
N THR A 272 -0.07 32.20 13.87
CA THR A 272 1.38 31.92 13.81
C THR A 272 1.70 30.43 13.75
N THR A 273 0.69 29.55 13.83
CA THR A 273 0.93 28.11 13.78
C THR A 273 1.54 27.71 12.44
N LEU A 274 2.69 27.04 12.52
CA LEU A 274 3.39 26.41 11.42
C LEU A 274 3.07 24.92 11.40
N PHE A 275 2.92 24.39 10.19
CA PHE A 275 2.90 22.95 9.94
C PHE A 275 4.30 22.49 9.58
N VAL A 276 4.66 21.32 10.10
CA VAL A 276 5.97 20.71 9.92
C VAL A 276 5.75 19.31 9.37
N ILE A 277 6.35 19.02 8.22
CA ILE A 277 6.43 17.68 7.66
C ILE A 277 7.88 17.28 7.59
N PHE A 278 8.18 16.04 7.94
CA PHE A 278 9.45 15.46 7.55
C PHE A 278 9.33 14.00 7.09
N ASP A 279 10.14 13.64 6.11
CA ASP A 279 10.27 12.30 5.54
C ASP A 279 11.56 11.66 6.07
N VAL A 280 11.49 10.39 6.48
CA VAL A 280 12.66 9.63 6.93
C VAL A 280 13.26 8.86 5.75
N ALA A 281 14.49 9.20 5.39
CA ALA A 281 15.14 8.63 4.22
C ALA A 281 15.44 7.13 4.40
N ASP A 282 14.96 6.32 3.47
CA ASP A 282 15.31 4.89 3.33
C ASP A 282 15.12 4.08 4.63
N LEU A 283 14.07 4.39 5.42
CA LEU A 283 13.82 3.86 6.76
C LEU A 283 14.11 2.35 6.88
N TYR A 284 13.41 1.52 6.11
CA TYR A 284 13.53 0.06 6.21
C TYR A 284 14.93 -0.49 5.89
N THR A 285 15.67 0.17 5.01
CA THR A 285 17.01 -0.26 4.55
C THR A 285 18.14 0.30 5.40
N MET A 286 17.89 1.35 6.18
CA MET A 286 18.91 2.04 6.97
C MET A 286 18.90 1.72 8.46
N ILE A 287 17.83 1.10 8.97
CA ILE A 287 17.74 0.74 10.39
C ILE A 287 18.89 -0.24 10.77
N PRO A 288 19.69 0.06 11.80
CA PRO A 288 20.73 -0.84 12.26
C PRO A 288 20.11 -2.06 12.95
N ARG A 289 20.62 -3.26 12.63
CA ARG A 289 20.11 -4.53 13.17
C ARG A 289 20.06 -4.50 14.70
N ASP A 290 21.19 -4.21 15.34
CA ASP A 290 21.32 -4.33 16.80
C ASP A 290 20.52 -3.24 17.53
N GLY A 291 20.49 -2.02 16.97
CA GLY A 291 19.64 -0.94 17.48
C GLY A 291 18.15 -1.29 17.39
N ALA A 292 17.72 -1.91 16.30
CA ALA A 292 16.33 -2.37 16.13
C ALA A 292 15.94 -3.47 17.11
N ILE A 293 16.84 -4.45 17.34
CA ILE A 293 16.62 -5.51 18.32
C ILE A 293 16.59 -4.95 19.74
N ALA A 294 17.44 -3.98 20.06
CA ALA A 294 17.42 -3.29 21.36
C ALA A 294 16.10 -2.51 21.57
N ALA A 295 15.66 -1.77 20.55
CA ALA A 295 14.37 -1.07 20.59
C ALA A 295 13.18 -2.02 20.74
N LEU A 296 13.19 -3.14 20.01
CA LEU A 296 12.19 -4.20 20.16
C LEU A 296 12.19 -4.78 21.57
N THR A 297 13.36 -5.00 22.16
CA THR A 297 13.50 -5.56 23.50
C THR A 297 12.86 -4.65 24.53
N ARG A 298 13.21 -3.35 24.54
CA ARG A 298 12.58 -2.33 25.41
C ARG A 298 11.09 -2.20 25.17
N PHE A 299 10.66 -2.23 23.91
CA PHE A 299 9.24 -2.20 23.57
C PHE A 299 8.49 -3.39 24.16
N CYS A 300 9.04 -4.60 24.05
CA CYS A 300 8.46 -5.79 24.67
C CYS A 300 8.47 -5.71 26.20
N GLU A 301 9.55 -5.23 26.82
CA GLU A 301 9.63 -5.05 28.28
C GLU A 301 8.55 -4.11 28.81
N ASN A 302 8.34 -2.99 28.12
CA ASN A 302 7.34 -1.98 28.50
C ASN A 302 5.89 -2.45 28.35
N ASN A 303 5.64 -3.49 27.55
CA ASN A 303 4.30 -3.98 27.23
C ASN A 303 4.06 -5.43 27.70
N ALA A 304 5.03 -6.04 28.37
CA ALA A 304 4.95 -7.41 28.85
C ALA A 304 4.20 -7.51 30.18
N ILE A 305 3.43 -8.59 30.33
CA ILE A 305 2.83 -8.98 31.60
C ILE A 305 3.64 -10.15 32.14
N ASN A 306 4.24 -10.00 33.32
CA ASN A 306 5.13 -11.00 33.94
C ASN A 306 6.28 -11.44 33.01
N GLY A 307 6.88 -10.49 32.28
CA GLY A 307 7.99 -10.75 31.35
C GLY A 307 7.59 -11.52 30.09
N LYS A 308 6.29 -11.55 29.75
CA LYS A 308 5.77 -12.23 28.57
C LYS A 308 4.86 -11.33 27.74
N ILE A 309 4.87 -11.55 26.42
CA ILE A 309 3.86 -11.03 25.49
C ILE A 309 2.95 -12.19 25.10
N GLY A 310 1.70 -12.14 25.56
CA GLY A 310 0.82 -13.30 25.55
C GLY A 310 1.45 -14.44 26.36
N ILE A 311 1.80 -15.54 25.70
CA ILE A 311 2.45 -16.70 26.34
C ILE A 311 3.97 -16.77 26.12
N LEU A 312 4.52 -15.92 25.25
CA LEU A 312 5.91 -15.98 24.84
C LEU A 312 6.80 -15.13 25.74
N LYS A 313 7.96 -15.68 26.12
CA LYS A 313 9.01 -14.91 26.78
C LYS A 313 9.60 -13.90 25.79
N ILE A 314 10.05 -12.75 26.31
CA ILE A 314 10.72 -11.73 25.50
C ILE A 314 11.93 -12.32 24.76
N SER A 315 12.74 -13.14 25.43
CA SER A 315 13.90 -13.81 24.81
C SER A 315 13.53 -14.66 23.59
N THR A 316 12.39 -15.34 23.61
CA THR A 316 11.89 -16.12 22.47
C THR A 316 11.53 -15.21 21.30
N ILE A 317 10.87 -14.09 21.56
CA ILE A 317 10.50 -13.10 20.52
C ILE A 317 11.77 -12.53 19.88
N ILE A 318 12.79 -12.21 20.68
CA ILE A 318 14.07 -11.69 20.19
C ILE A 318 14.81 -12.74 19.35
N GLN A 319 14.83 -14.01 19.76
CA GLN A 319 15.44 -15.08 18.95
C GLN A 319 14.75 -15.24 17.59
N LEU A 320 13.41 -15.21 17.57
CA LEU A 320 12.63 -15.26 16.33
C LEU A 320 12.88 -14.01 15.46
N ALA A 321 13.01 -12.83 16.06
CA ALA A 321 13.35 -11.60 15.34
C ALA A 321 14.73 -11.69 14.69
N CYS A 322 15.74 -12.16 15.43
CA CYS A 322 17.10 -12.37 14.92
C CYS A 322 17.10 -13.32 13.72
N VAL A 323 16.44 -14.48 13.80
CA VAL A 323 16.46 -15.44 12.66
C VAL A 323 15.84 -14.84 11.40
N VAL A 324 14.79 -14.00 11.53
CA VAL A 324 14.17 -13.33 10.38
C VAL A 324 15.13 -12.33 9.73
N LEU A 325 15.90 -11.59 10.53
CA LEU A 325 16.88 -10.62 10.01
C LEU A 325 18.12 -11.33 9.42
N ASP A 326 18.60 -12.38 10.08
CA ASP A 326 19.85 -13.06 9.73
C ASP A 326 19.72 -13.96 8.48
N THR A 327 18.53 -14.48 8.23
CA THR A 327 18.23 -15.33 7.05
C THR A 327 17.74 -14.52 5.85
N ASN A 328 17.85 -13.19 5.89
CA ASN A 328 17.43 -12.30 4.81
C ASN A 328 18.43 -12.34 3.64
N SER A 329 18.32 -13.40 2.84
CA SER A 329 19.10 -13.58 1.62
C SER A 329 18.16 -13.78 0.43
N PHE A 330 18.59 -13.30 -0.74
CA PHE A 330 17.79 -13.34 -1.96
C PHE A 330 18.65 -13.51 -3.21
N ALA A 331 18.01 -13.99 -4.28
CA ALA A 331 18.57 -14.01 -5.62
C ALA A 331 18.32 -12.68 -6.32
N TYR A 332 19.34 -12.20 -7.03
CA TYR A 332 19.22 -11.14 -8.02
C TYR A 332 19.99 -11.57 -9.26
N LYS A 333 19.28 -11.76 -10.37
CA LYS A 333 19.82 -12.42 -11.57
C LYS A 333 20.42 -13.78 -11.21
N ASP A 334 21.68 -14.00 -11.57
CA ASP A 334 22.42 -15.25 -11.38
C ASP A 334 23.34 -15.20 -10.13
N LYS A 335 23.06 -14.28 -9.20
CA LYS A 335 23.87 -14.06 -7.99
C LYS A 335 23.00 -14.08 -6.73
N TYR A 336 23.65 -14.38 -5.61
CA TYR A 336 23.03 -14.41 -4.30
C TYR A 336 23.56 -13.27 -3.44
N TYR A 337 22.65 -12.65 -2.69
CA TYR A 337 22.96 -11.53 -1.81
C TYR A 337 22.36 -11.76 -0.44
N ARG A 338 23.02 -11.23 0.59
CA ARG A 338 22.50 -11.10 1.94
C ARG A 338 22.30 -9.63 2.26
N GLN A 339 21.17 -9.28 2.85
CA GLN A 339 20.97 -7.94 3.38
C GLN A 339 21.62 -7.86 4.78
N ILE A 340 22.60 -6.98 4.91
CA ILE A 340 23.40 -6.79 6.13
C ILE A 340 22.99 -5.55 6.93
N LYS A 341 22.23 -4.65 6.32
CA LYS A 341 21.69 -3.43 6.95
C LYS A 341 20.19 -3.29 6.69
N GLY A 342 19.43 -2.86 7.69
CA GLY A 342 17.98 -2.78 7.61
C GLY A 342 17.31 -4.16 7.55
N GLY A 343 16.02 -4.15 7.25
CA GLY A 343 15.24 -5.35 6.95
C GLY A 343 14.75 -5.37 5.50
N ALA A 344 14.32 -6.54 5.03
CA ALA A 344 13.78 -6.70 3.69
C ALA A 344 12.48 -5.91 3.52
N MET A 345 12.49 -4.98 2.56
CA MET A 345 11.26 -4.34 2.05
C MET A 345 10.38 -5.43 1.40
N GLY A 346 9.39 -5.94 2.13
CA GLY A 346 8.56 -7.07 1.72
C GLY A 346 8.38 -8.13 2.83
N SER A 347 9.21 -8.09 3.87
CA SER A 347 9.03 -8.88 5.08
C SER A 347 7.97 -8.24 6.00
N PRO A 348 6.90 -8.95 6.41
CA PRO A 348 5.89 -8.43 7.33
C PRO A 348 6.48 -7.85 8.63
N PHE A 349 7.37 -8.61 9.29
CA PHE A 349 7.99 -8.21 10.55
C PHE A 349 8.84 -6.93 10.43
N THR A 350 9.53 -6.72 9.31
CA THR A 350 10.40 -5.56 9.12
C THR A 350 9.63 -4.24 9.25
N MET A 351 8.36 -4.22 8.86
CA MET A 351 7.53 -3.02 8.96
C MET A 351 7.26 -2.64 10.42
N VAL A 352 6.80 -3.59 11.23
CA VAL A 352 6.53 -3.33 12.66
C VAL A 352 7.82 -3.05 13.43
N LEU A 353 8.92 -3.73 13.10
CA LEU A 353 10.22 -3.47 13.70
C LEU A 353 10.70 -2.04 13.44
N ALA A 354 10.59 -1.57 12.20
CA ALA A 354 10.94 -0.20 11.83
C ALA A 354 10.07 0.84 12.56
N ASN A 355 8.78 0.56 12.70
CA ASN A 355 7.86 1.42 13.43
C ASN A 355 8.18 1.48 14.93
N ILE A 356 8.59 0.38 15.54
CA ILE A 356 9.04 0.33 16.94
C ILE A 356 10.34 1.12 17.12
N TYR A 357 11.29 0.94 16.20
CA TYR A 357 12.55 1.70 16.21
C TYR A 357 12.31 3.21 16.11
N MET A 358 11.44 3.62 15.18
CA MET A 358 11.04 5.02 15.05
C MET A 358 10.36 5.53 16.31
N LEU A 359 9.42 4.77 16.88
CA LEU A 359 8.70 5.20 18.08
C LEU A 359 9.65 5.59 19.22
N GLU A 360 10.77 4.88 19.39
CA GLU A 360 11.77 5.22 20.40
C GLU A 360 12.48 6.55 20.09
N TRP A 361 12.90 6.76 18.85
CA TRP A 361 13.52 8.01 18.42
C TRP A 361 12.56 9.21 18.51
N GLU A 362 11.27 9.01 18.21
CA GLU A 362 10.24 10.04 18.19
C GLU A 362 9.83 10.55 19.58
N GLN A 363 10.22 9.88 20.67
CA GLN A 363 9.73 10.18 22.01
C GLN A 363 9.94 11.65 22.43
N LYS A 364 11.09 12.25 22.11
CA LYS A 364 11.37 13.66 22.43
C LYS A 364 10.38 14.60 21.73
N LEU A 365 10.07 14.34 20.47
CA LEU A 365 9.13 15.14 19.68
C LEU A 365 7.70 14.95 20.17
N ILE A 366 7.30 13.71 20.47
CA ILE A 366 5.97 13.39 21.00
C ILE A 366 5.76 14.08 22.35
N GLN A 367 6.74 14.03 23.25
CA GLN A 367 6.66 14.69 24.56
C GLN A 367 6.59 16.20 24.42
N HIS A 368 7.41 16.80 23.54
CA HIS A 368 7.34 18.22 23.24
C HIS A 368 5.94 18.63 22.77
N GLN A 369 5.34 17.88 21.84
CA GLN A 369 4.00 18.19 21.33
C GLN A 369 2.91 18.09 22.40
N LYS A 370 3.01 17.12 23.31
CA LYS A 370 2.10 17.01 24.46
C LYS A 370 2.18 18.22 25.40
N ILE A 371 3.37 18.73 25.66
CA ILE A 371 3.57 19.89 26.54
C ILE A 371 3.03 21.18 25.89
N HIS A 372 3.16 21.31 24.58
CA HIS A 372 2.81 22.52 23.84
C HIS A 372 1.41 22.49 23.21
N ASN A 373 0.58 21.50 23.53
CA ASN A 373 -0.72 21.27 22.89
C ASN A 373 -0.59 21.37 21.37
N GLY A 374 0.33 20.61 20.78
CA GLY A 374 0.48 20.50 19.35
C GLY A 374 0.22 19.09 18.87
N ILE A 375 -0.01 18.96 17.57
CA ILE A 375 -0.27 17.67 16.95
C ILE A 375 1.06 17.00 16.66
N TYR A 376 1.15 15.71 16.97
CA TYR A 376 2.14 14.81 16.41
C TYR A 376 1.41 13.65 15.77
N GLY A 377 1.74 13.32 14.53
CA GLY A 377 1.32 12.04 13.99
C GLY A 377 2.19 11.54 12.85
N ARG A 378 2.35 10.22 12.82
CA ARG A 378 3.09 9.53 11.76
C ARG A 378 2.15 8.69 10.90
N TYR A 379 2.39 8.72 9.60
CA TYR A 379 1.84 7.80 8.62
C TYR A 379 3.00 7.06 7.95
N ILE A 380 3.34 5.87 8.46
CA ILE A 380 4.47 5.08 7.95
C ILE A 380 5.77 5.91 7.95
N ASP A 381 6.26 6.38 6.81
CA ASP A 381 7.53 7.12 6.72
C ASP A 381 7.34 8.64 6.83
N ASP A 382 6.09 9.12 6.68
CA ASP A 382 5.75 10.55 6.65
C ASP A 382 5.29 11.03 8.04
N VAL A 383 5.98 12.00 8.64
CA VAL A 383 5.58 12.62 9.92
C VAL A 383 4.97 14.00 9.68
N PHE A 384 3.94 14.33 10.46
CA PHE A 384 3.33 15.65 10.50
C PHE A 384 3.22 16.15 11.94
N MET A 385 3.55 17.43 12.13
CA MET A 385 3.46 18.12 13.41
C MET A 385 2.95 19.55 13.25
N THR A 386 2.32 20.09 14.30
CA THR A 386 2.05 21.54 14.41
C THR A 386 3.05 22.18 15.38
N SER A 387 3.31 23.47 15.22
CA SER A 387 4.11 24.23 16.18
C SER A 387 3.81 25.71 16.13
N ASN A 388 3.80 26.36 17.28
CA ASN A 388 3.73 27.82 17.42
C ASN A 388 5.11 28.46 17.65
N LEU A 389 6.18 27.67 17.58
CA LEU A 389 7.56 28.16 17.64
C LEU A 389 7.95 28.85 16.33
N THR A 390 9.02 29.62 16.38
CA THR A 390 9.65 30.15 15.16
C THR A 390 10.26 29.02 14.33
N LYS A 391 10.43 29.27 13.03
CA LYS A 391 11.04 28.29 12.12
C LYS A 391 12.44 27.84 12.57
N GLU A 392 13.22 28.75 13.15
CA GLU A 392 14.58 28.46 13.64
C GLU A 392 14.57 27.53 14.86
N GLU A 393 13.67 27.76 15.81
CA GLU A 393 13.49 26.91 16.99
C GLU A 393 13.02 25.50 16.61
N ILE A 394 12.11 25.39 15.63
CA ILE A 394 11.68 24.09 15.09
C ILE A 394 12.86 23.35 14.47
N LEU A 395 13.66 24.02 13.64
CA LEU A 395 14.85 23.41 13.02
C LEU A 395 15.85 22.95 14.06
N LYS A 396 16.07 23.74 15.12
CA LYS A 396 16.94 23.36 16.24
C LYS A 396 16.42 22.12 16.97
N LEU A 397 15.12 22.07 17.27
CA LEU A 397 14.49 20.90 17.91
C LEU A 397 14.67 19.63 17.07
N LEU A 398 14.46 19.73 15.75
CA LEU A 398 14.61 18.60 14.83
C LEU A 398 16.08 18.17 14.68
N ASP A 399 17.02 19.13 14.62
CA ASP A 399 18.46 18.84 14.55
C ASP A 399 18.95 18.14 15.82
N GLU A 400 18.58 18.64 16.99
CA GLU A 400 18.88 17.98 18.27
C GLU A 400 18.31 16.57 18.36
N THR A 401 17.12 16.34 17.81
CA THR A 401 16.50 15.01 17.78
C THR A 401 17.21 14.09 16.78
N THR A 402 17.59 14.60 15.61
CA THR A 402 18.31 13.80 14.60
C THR A 402 19.70 13.38 15.09
N LYS A 403 20.35 14.21 15.92
CA LYS A 403 21.66 13.90 16.52
C LYS A 403 21.66 12.71 17.49
N THR A 404 20.50 12.29 18.00
CA THR A 404 20.43 11.12 18.90
C THR A 404 20.65 9.80 18.17
N ASP A 405 20.45 9.77 16.85
CA ASP A 405 20.67 8.59 16.02
C ASP A 405 21.20 8.94 14.62
N SER A 406 22.48 8.65 14.41
CA SER A 406 23.17 8.84 13.12
C SER A 406 22.59 8.06 11.93
N ASN A 407 21.75 7.05 12.17
CA ASN A 407 21.11 6.25 11.13
C ASN A 407 19.83 6.90 10.59
N ILE A 408 19.24 7.84 11.32
CA ILE A 408 18.03 8.55 10.92
C ILE A 408 18.42 9.84 10.20
N LYS A 409 17.91 9.99 8.98
CA LYS A 409 18.08 11.21 8.19
C LYS A 409 16.71 11.71 7.78
N ILE A 410 16.42 12.96 8.13
CA ILE A 410 15.13 13.59 7.86
C ILE A 410 15.27 14.67 6.80
N THR A 411 14.24 14.83 5.97
CA THR A 411 14.07 15.99 5.09
C THR A 411 12.82 16.74 5.52
N THR A 412 12.96 18.00 5.92
CA THR A 412 11.89 18.77 6.57
C THR A 412 11.35 19.87 5.67
N THR A 413 10.03 20.07 5.70
CA THR A 413 9.32 21.23 5.15
C THR A 413 8.53 21.90 6.26
N ILE A 414 8.66 23.23 6.39
CA ILE A 414 7.98 24.03 7.41
C ILE A 414 7.27 25.19 6.71
N SER A 415 5.95 25.28 6.87
CA SER A 415 5.14 26.30 6.21
C SER A 415 3.78 26.45 6.91
N GLN A 416 3.09 27.56 6.66
CA GLN A 416 1.66 27.71 6.99
C GLN A 416 0.75 27.04 5.96
N SER A 417 1.29 26.69 4.78
CA SER A 417 0.61 25.93 3.73
C SER A 417 1.54 24.85 3.20
N LEU A 418 1.13 23.58 3.31
CA LEU A 418 1.90 22.43 2.83
C LEU A 418 1.01 21.23 2.49
N ASP A 419 1.60 20.25 1.81
CA ASP A 419 0.91 19.03 1.38
C ASP A 419 1.29 17.84 2.28
N TYR A 420 0.32 17.23 2.96
CA TYR A 420 0.51 16.00 3.73
C TYR A 420 -0.40 14.89 3.20
N LEU A 421 0.19 13.73 2.91
CA LEU A 421 -0.48 12.59 2.27
C LEU A 421 -1.12 12.98 0.94
N ASP A 422 -2.40 13.30 0.99
CA ASP A 422 -3.29 13.56 -0.12
C ASP A 422 -4.21 14.76 0.14
N VAL A 423 -3.78 15.63 1.05
CA VAL A 423 -4.45 16.86 1.47
C VAL A 423 -3.44 18.01 1.48
N THR A 424 -3.82 19.14 0.90
CA THR A 424 -3.14 20.42 1.11
C THR A 424 -3.78 21.08 2.33
N ILE A 425 -2.94 21.47 3.28
CA ILE A 425 -3.34 22.02 4.58
C ILE A 425 -2.81 23.45 4.66
N GLU A 426 -3.70 24.40 4.88
CA GLU A 426 -3.39 25.83 4.93
C GLU A 426 -3.96 26.46 6.21
N ASN A 427 -3.13 27.25 6.88
CA ASN A 427 -3.51 28.09 8.01
C ASN A 427 -3.81 29.51 7.51
N ASN A 428 -5.10 29.81 7.33
CA ASN A 428 -5.57 31.13 6.95
C ASN A 428 -5.89 31.97 8.20
N ASN A 429 -4.84 32.50 8.83
CA ASN A 429 -4.94 33.36 10.02
C ASN A 429 -5.71 32.71 11.20
N GLY A 430 -5.39 31.46 11.52
CA GLY A 430 -6.06 30.68 12.57
C GLY A 430 -7.27 29.88 12.06
N ASN A 431 -7.63 30.00 10.78
CA ASN A 431 -8.66 29.19 10.15
C ASN A 431 -8.04 28.13 9.22
N LEU A 432 -8.34 26.87 9.51
CA LEU A 432 -7.95 25.72 8.71
C LEU A 432 -8.69 25.70 7.39
N LYS A 433 -7.94 25.82 6.31
CA LYS A 433 -8.37 25.53 4.95
C LYS A 433 -7.72 24.23 4.48
N THR A 434 -8.50 23.35 3.86
CA THR A 434 -8.01 22.07 3.32
C THR A 434 -8.57 21.84 1.93
N CYS A 435 -7.78 21.24 1.05
CA CYS A 435 -8.23 20.75 -0.25
C CYS A 435 -7.46 19.49 -0.66
N ILE A 436 -7.87 18.84 -1.75
CA ILE A 436 -7.17 17.63 -2.22
C ILE A 436 -5.83 18.02 -2.84
N TYR A 437 -4.78 17.34 -2.38
CA TYR A 437 -3.48 17.42 -3.01
C TYR A 437 -3.33 16.36 -4.10
N HIS A 438 -3.06 16.81 -5.32
CA HIS A 438 -2.64 15.95 -6.43
C HIS A 438 -1.14 16.07 -6.64
N LYS A 439 -0.41 14.96 -6.51
CA LYS A 439 1.03 14.93 -6.76
C LYS A 439 1.28 15.33 -8.22
N SER A 440 2.31 16.15 -8.48
CA SER A 440 2.66 16.54 -9.85
C SER A 440 2.87 15.34 -10.81
N ALA A 441 3.32 14.21 -10.28
CA ALA A 441 3.50 12.96 -11.01
C ALA A 441 2.23 12.08 -11.10
N SER A 442 1.08 12.52 -10.60
CA SER A 442 -0.18 11.79 -10.77
C SER A 442 -0.73 12.05 -12.16
N GLU A 443 -0.56 11.09 -13.05
CA GLU A 443 -1.25 11.12 -14.34
C GLU A 443 -2.76 10.89 -14.11
N PRO A 444 -3.64 11.49 -14.93
CA PRO A 444 -5.10 11.37 -14.82
C PRO A 444 -5.60 9.97 -15.22
N TYR A 445 -4.80 8.93 -15.03
CA TYR A 445 -5.21 7.57 -15.31
C TYR A 445 -6.17 7.05 -14.24
N ILE A 446 -7.35 6.65 -14.70
CA ILE A 446 -8.28 5.81 -13.94
C ILE A 446 -8.67 4.62 -14.81
N LEU A 447 -9.35 3.64 -14.23
CA LEU A 447 -9.80 2.48 -15.00
C LEU A 447 -10.64 2.94 -16.21
N PRO A 448 -10.20 2.67 -17.47
CA PRO A 448 -10.92 3.13 -18.64
C PRO A 448 -12.30 2.50 -18.74
N TYR A 449 -13.31 3.24 -19.21
CA TYR A 449 -14.70 2.75 -19.30
C TYR A 449 -14.89 1.53 -20.23
N SER A 450 -13.91 1.32 -21.12
CA SER A 450 -13.86 0.17 -22.04
C SER A 450 -13.33 -1.12 -21.39
N SER A 451 -12.87 -1.07 -20.14
CA SER A 451 -12.43 -2.27 -19.43
C SER A 451 -13.62 -3.17 -19.10
N ASP A 452 -13.39 -4.49 -19.13
CA ASP A 452 -14.42 -5.50 -18.83
C ASP A 452 -14.62 -5.70 -17.32
N HIS A 453 -14.73 -4.58 -16.58
CA HIS A 453 -15.11 -4.59 -15.17
C HIS A 453 -16.63 -4.41 -15.04
N PRO A 454 -17.24 -4.94 -13.97
CA PRO A 454 -18.66 -4.67 -13.68
C PRO A 454 -18.95 -3.17 -13.61
N ARG A 455 -20.12 -2.74 -14.11
CA ARG A 455 -20.50 -1.32 -14.16
C ARG A 455 -20.50 -0.61 -12.80
N HIS A 456 -20.78 -1.34 -11.72
CA HIS A 456 -20.70 -0.77 -10.38
C HIS A 456 -19.26 -0.34 -9.99
N VAL A 457 -18.22 -0.96 -10.55
CA VAL A 457 -16.82 -0.56 -10.32
C VAL A 457 -16.56 0.83 -10.92
N HIS A 458 -16.99 1.03 -12.17
CA HIS A 458 -16.92 2.32 -12.85
C HIS A 458 -17.71 3.41 -12.11
N MET A 459 -18.92 3.08 -11.65
CA MET A 459 -19.74 3.98 -10.84
C MET A 459 -19.04 4.35 -9.52
N ASN A 460 -18.44 3.37 -8.85
CA ASN A 460 -17.77 3.60 -7.57
C ASN A 460 -16.50 4.46 -7.71
N ILE A 461 -15.83 4.46 -8.85
CA ILE A 461 -14.69 5.36 -9.10
C ILE A 461 -15.16 6.82 -8.99
N LEU A 462 -16.24 7.18 -9.69
CA LEU A 462 -16.84 8.51 -9.63
C LEU A 462 -17.33 8.82 -8.21
N ASN A 463 -18.17 7.96 -7.63
CA ASN A 463 -18.76 8.22 -6.32
C ASN A 463 -17.70 8.41 -5.24
N ASN A 464 -16.65 7.58 -5.23
CA ASN A 464 -15.58 7.69 -4.24
C ASN A 464 -14.75 8.97 -4.43
N ALA A 465 -14.51 9.41 -5.67
CA ALA A 465 -13.79 10.66 -5.94
C ALA A 465 -14.57 11.87 -5.41
N VAL A 466 -15.88 11.95 -5.68
CA VAL A 466 -16.72 13.07 -5.22
C VAL A 466 -16.91 13.07 -3.71
N VAL A 467 -17.15 11.89 -3.11
CA VAL A 467 -17.24 11.77 -1.64
C VAL A 467 -15.92 12.20 -1.00
N ARG A 468 -14.78 11.81 -1.58
CA ARG A 468 -13.46 12.21 -1.11
C ARG A 468 -13.26 13.73 -1.24
N ALA A 469 -13.64 14.33 -2.36
CA ALA A 469 -13.60 15.79 -2.55
C ALA A 469 -14.39 16.52 -1.48
N ALA A 470 -15.65 16.12 -1.27
CA ALA A 470 -16.52 16.73 -0.26
C ALA A 470 -16.01 16.52 1.18
N ARG A 471 -15.21 15.47 1.43
CA ARG A 471 -14.58 15.24 2.75
C ARG A 471 -13.36 16.13 2.98
N MET A 472 -12.57 16.38 1.94
CA MET A 472 -11.25 17.03 2.08
C MET A 472 -11.30 18.53 1.82
N CYS A 473 -12.13 18.99 0.90
CA CYS A 473 -12.24 20.41 0.57
C CYS A 473 -13.06 21.15 1.63
N SER A 474 -12.49 22.15 2.28
CA SER A 474 -13.19 22.93 3.31
C SER A 474 -14.09 24.03 2.73
N THR A 475 -13.90 24.38 1.44
CA THR A 475 -14.67 25.42 0.74
C THR A 475 -15.44 24.81 -0.44
N VAL A 476 -16.52 25.49 -0.85
CA VAL A 476 -17.35 25.02 -1.97
C VAL A 476 -16.64 25.22 -3.31
N GLU A 477 -15.79 26.24 -3.40
CA GLU A 477 -14.99 26.55 -4.58
C GLU A 477 -13.92 25.47 -4.82
N ASP A 478 -13.18 25.08 -3.77
CA ASP A 478 -12.18 24.02 -3.88
C ASP A 478 -12.83 22.66 -4.18
N PHE A 479 -14.03 22.41 -3.64
CA PHE A 479 -14.81 21.22 -3.97
C PHE A 479 -15.26 21.21 -5.43
N ASP A 480 -15.74 22.34 -5.95
CA ASP A 480 -16.22 22.43 -7.33
C ASP A 480 -15.08 22.26 -8.34
N LEU A 481 -13.92 22.86 -8.06
CA LEU A 481 -12.71 22.66 -8.87
C LEU A 481 -12.32 21.18 -8.93
N GLU A 482 -12.33 20.48 -7.80
CA GLU A 482 -12.04 19.06 -7.77
C GLU A 482 -13.11 18.21 -8.48
N ARG A 483 -14.38 18.57 -8.35
CA ARG A 483 -15.49 17.92 -9.04
C ARG A 483 -15.31 18.03 -10.56
N LEU A 484 -14.99 19.23 -11.06
CA LEU A 484 -14.72 19.49 -12.47
C LEU A 484 -13.48 18.73 -12.95
N SER A 485 -12.41 18.72 -12.16
CA SER A 485 -11.21 17.92 -12.44
C SER A 485 -11.54 16.43 -12.58
N THR A 486 -12.33 15.88 -11.66
CA THR A 486 -12.80 14.49 -11.69
C THR A 486 -13.62 14.19 -12.94
N GLU A 487 -14.52 15.08 -13.33
CA GLU A 487 -15.32 14.96 -14.55
C GLU A 487 -14.43 14.93 -15.81
N MET A 488 -13.45 15.82 -15.89
CA MET A 488 -12.47 15.84 -16.99
C MET A 488 -11.65 14.55 -17.05
N ILE A 489 -11.17 14.05 -15.91
CA ILE A 489 -10.45 12.77 -15.82
C ILE A 489 -11.32 11.62 -16.35
N LEU A 490 -12.59 11.56 -15.96
CA LEU A 490 -13.53 10.53 -16.43
C LEU A 490 -13.74 10.60 -17.94
N LEU A 491 -13.97 11.79 -18.49
CA LEU A 491 -14.15 11.99 -19.94
C LEU A 491 -12.92 11.53 -20.72
N VAL A 492 -11.72 11.92 -20.29
CA VAL A 492 -10.45 11.54 -20.91
C VAL A 492 -10.22 10.01 -20.87
N ASN A 493 -10.75 9.32 -19.86
CA ASN A 493 -10.71 7.85 -19.75
C ASN A 493 -11.91 7.14 -20.42
N GLY A 494 -12.67 7.86 -21.24
CA GLY A 494 -13.72 7.33 -22.11
C GLY A 494 -15.06 7.08 -21.43
N TYR A 495 -15.33 7.69 -20.28
CA TYR A 495 -16.63 7.58 -19.61
C TYR A 495 -17.68 8.39 -20.39
N PRO A 496 -18.88 7.84 -20.65
CA PRO A 496 -19.92 8.56 -21.36
C PRO A 496 -20.39 9.80 -20.57
N PRO A 497 -20.58 10.98 -21.20
CA PRO A 497 -21.06 12.18 -20.50
C PRO A 497 -22.37 11.97 -19.73
N LYS A 498 -23.33 11.24 -20.34
CA LYS A 498 -24.60 10.86 -19.67
C LYS A 498 -24.39 10.03 -18.42
N PHE A 499 -23.40 9.15 -18.41
CA PHE A 499 -23.06 8.33 -17.24
C PHE A 499 -22.53 9.22 -16.10
N ILE A 500 -21.62 10.14 -16.43
CA ILE A 500 -21.04 11.07 -15.46
C ILE A 500 -22.14 11.96 -14.87
N GLN A 501 -22.91 12.64 -15.72
CA GLN A 501 -23.97 13.56 -15.31
C GLN A 501 -25.02 12.87 -14.43
N GLN A 502 -25.48 11.67 -14.81
CA GLN A 502 -26.46 10.92 -14.04
C GLN A 502 -25.95 10.58 -12.64
N HIS A 503 -24.71 10.09 -12.54
CA HIS A 503 -24.14 9.67 -11.26
C HIS A 503 -23.74 10.87 -10.38
N MET A 504 -23.30 11.99 -10.96
CA MET A 504 -23.13 13.25 -10.23
C MET A 504 -24.45 13.74 -9.65
N LYS A 505 -25.51 13.77 -10.47
CA LYS A 505 -26.85 14.15 -10.01
C LYS A 505 -27.32 13.27 -8.86
N ASN A 506 -27.15 11.96 -8.98
CA ASN A 506 -27.52 11.02 -7.92
C ASN A 506 -26.76 11.27 -6.61
N PHE A 507 -25.49 11.69 -6.67
CA PHE A 507 -24.73 12.07 -5.48
C PHE A 507 -25.38 13.26 -4.76
N PHE A 508 -25.63 14.37 -5.46
CA PHE A 508 -26.21 15.56 -4.82
C PHE A 508 -27.63 15.35 -4.32
N ILE A 509 -28.46 14.57 -5.05
CA ILE A 509 -29.80 14.19 -4.58
C ILE A 509 -29.71 13.35 -3.29
N LYS A 510 -28.80 12.37 -3.25
CA LYS A 510 -28.63 11.47 -2.10
C LYS A 510 -28.31 12.22 -0.81
N TYR A 511 -27.55 13.32 -0.90
CA TYR A 511 -27.13 14.12 0.24
C TYR A 511 -27.91 15.44 0.38
N ASN A 512 -29.06 15.57 -0.31
CA ASN A 512 -29.89 16.76 -0.28
C ASN A 512 -29.12 18.08 -0.53
N ALA A 513 -28.13 18.04 -1.43
CA ALA A 513 -27.17 19.12 -1.66
C ALA A 513 -27.24 19.63 -3.12
N MET A 514 -28.43 19.66 -3.72
CA MET A 514 -28.59 20.04 -5.13
C MET A 514 -28.17 21.49 -5.40
N ASN A 515 -28.44 22.38 -4.45
CA ASN A 515 -28.04 23.80 -4.49
C ASN A 515 -26.51 24.02 -4.46
N VAL A 516 -25.75 23.10 -3.87
CA VAL A 516 -24.28 23.10 -3.98
C VAL A 516 -23.88 22.96 -5.45
N TRP A 517 -24.57 22.11 -6.21
CA TRP A 517 -24.25 21.87 -7.61
C TRP A 517 -24.77 22.96 -8.55
N THR A 518 -25.94 23.54 -8.29
CA THR A 518 -26.54 24.54 -9.18
C THR A 518 -26.09 25.97 -8.90
N GLU A 519 -25.81 26.29 -7.64
CA GLU A 519 -25.61 27.68 -7.17
C GLU A 519 -24.30 27.87 -6.41
N LEU A 520 -23.50 26.82 -6.19
CA LEU A 520 -22.31 26.85 -5.33
C LEU A 520 -22.62 27.40 -3.93
N ASN A 521 -23.79 27.05 -3.38
CA ASN A 521 -24.22 27.55 -2.08
C ASN A 521 -23.29 27.08 -0.95
N SER A 522 -22.57 28.01 -0.33
CA SER A 522 -21.55 27.70 0.67
C SER A 522 -22.12 27.11 1.96
N GLU A 523 -23.29 27.57 2.42
CA GLU A 523 -23.93 27.07 3.66
C GLU A 523 -24.34 25.61 3.53
N SER A 524 -24.99 25.27 2.41
CA SER A 524 -25.39 23.89 2.11
C SER A 524 -24.19 22.99 1.90
N TYR A 525 -23.11 23.54 1.34
CA TYR A 525 -21.84 22.81 1.23
C TYR A 525 -21.23 22.53 2.61
N GLN A 526 -21.26 23.46 3.56
CA GLN A 526 -20.73 23.20 4.91
C GLN A 526 -21.50 22.06 5.60
N HIS A 527 -22.82 21.98 5.41
CA HIS A 527 -23.60 20.84 5.91
C HIS A 527 -23.16 19.51 5.27
N LEU A 528 -23.04 19.48 3.93
CA LEU A 528 -22.57 18.31 3.18
C LEU A 528 -21.16 17.88 3.61
N HIS A 529 -20.23 18.83 3.71
CA HIS A 529 -18.85 18.63 4.11
C HIS A 529 -18.79 18.02 5.51
N HIS A 530 -19.51 18.61 6.47
CA HIS A 530 -19.57 18.12 7.84
C HIS A 530 -20.15 16.70 7.92
N GLU A 531 -21.30 16.44 7.27
CA GLU A 531 -21.91 15.10 7.23
C GLU A 531 -20.91 14.06 6.70
N LEU A 532 -20.27 14.35 5.57
CA LEU A 532 -19.38 13.41 4.91
C LEU A 532 -18.04 13.23 5.61
N LEU A 533 -17.48 14.30 6.18
CA LEU A 533 -16.21 14.28 6.91
C LEU A 533 -16.29 13.34 8.11
N TYR A 534 -17.37 13.41 8.89
CA TYR A 534 -17.54 12.57 10.08
C TYR A 534 -18.21 11.22 9.81
N LYS A 535 -18.74 10.99 8.60
CA LYS A 535 -19.25 9.68 8.21
C LYS A 535 -18.15 8.62 8.25
N PRO A 536 -18.33 7.51 8.99
CA PRO A 536 -17.35 6.43 9.04
C PRO A 536 -17.01 5.91 7.64
N THR A 537 -15.72 5.75 7.39
CA THR A 537 -15.18 5.02 6.24
C THR A 537 -15.54 3.54 6.36
N ARG A 538 -15.54 2.82 5.24
CA ARG A 538 -15.78 1.37 5.23
C ARG A 538 -14.79 0.59 6.12
N ARG A 539 -13.57 1.11 6.28
CA ARG A 539 -12.56 0.51 7.17
C ARG A 539 -12.95 0.70 8.63
N GLU A 540 -13.34 1.91 9.02
CA GLU A 540 -13.81 2.21 10.38
C GLU A 540 -15.07 1.40 10.72
N GLN A 541 -16.00 1.27 9.77
CA GLN A 541 -17.22 0.46 9.96
C GLN A 541 -16.90 -1.02 10.21
N LYS A 542 -15.89 -1.59 9.53
CA LYS A 542 -15.48 -2.97 9.78
C LYS A 542 -14.90 -3.15 11.18
N VAL A 543 -14.06 -2.22 11.62
CA VAL A 543 -13.47 -2.26 12.96
C VAL A 543 -14.58 -2.15 14.02
N GLN A 544 -15.55 -1.26 13.83
CA GLN A 544 -16.71 -1.11 14.74
C GLN A 544 -17.62 -2.35 14.82
N LEU A 545 -17.61 -3.22 13.81
CA LEU A 545 -18.37 -4.48 13.80
C LEU A 545 -17.57 -5.64 14.43
N GLU A 546 -16.25 -5.49 14.56
CA GLU A 546 -15.33 -6.49 15.10
C GLU A 546 -14.96 -6.22 16.57
N THR A 547 -15.17 -4.99 17.06
CA THR A 547 -15.11 -4.57 18.47
C THR A 547 -16.48 -4.68 19.13
#